data_AF-A0A538ED27-F1
#
_entry.id   AF-A0A538ED27-F1
#
_cell.length_a   1.000
_cell.length_b   1.000
_cell.length_c   1.000
_cell.angle_alpha   90.00
_cell.angle_beta   90.00
_cell.angle_gamma   90.00
#
_symmetry.space_group_name_H-M   'P 1'
#
loop_
_entity.id
_entity.type
_entity.pdbx_description
1 polymer ?
#
loop_
_entity_poly.entity_id
_entity_poly.type
_entity_poly.pdbx_seq_one_letter_code
_entity_poly.pdbx_strand_id
1 'polypeptide(L)'
;MGVPSTNNGLYQPFTPQGWPYNDSPTFHELVDTGLTDGNLSVIGPTAVAAPRNRGNDQQGINGFTWYWNGPAGAAWLYNPTLDGGTFISYMDSRAVVERAQLVNGRHLRGLWAWEVSQDDNANDLIEAMTSGPG
;
A
#
# COMPACT_ATOMS: atom_id res chain seq x y z
N MET A 1 22.52 -2.12 -24.65
CA MET A 1 23.08 -1.73 -23.34
C MET A 1 22.01 -2.02 -22.30
N GLY A 2 22.10 -3.15 -21.60
CA GLY A 2 21.20 -3.48 -20.49
C GLY A 2 21.88 -3.12 -19.18
N VAL A 3 21.16 -2.50 -18.25
CA VAL A 3 21.68 -2.24 -16.90
C VAL A 3 21.73 -3.59 -16.15
N PRO A 4 22.88 -4.02 -15.61
CA PRO A 4 22.99 -5.26 -14.85
C PRO A 4 22.01 -5.30 -13.68
N SER A 5 21.41 -6.46 -13.41
CA SER A 5 20.39 -6.66 -12.34
C SER A 5 20.87 -6.20 -10.96
N THR A 6 22.18 -6.25 -10.69
CA THR A 6 22.82 -5.84 -9.45
C THR A 6 22.74 -4.34 -9.13
N ASN A 7 22.34 -3.49 -10.07
CA ASN A 7 22.17 -2.05 -9.85
C ASN A 7 20.70 -1.59 -9.95
N ASN A 8 19.75 -2.51 -10.08
CA ASN A 8 18.32 -2.20 -10.21
C ASN A 8 17.62 -2.45 -8.86
N GLY A 9 17.09 -1.39 -8.25
CA GLY A 9 16.12 -1.49 -7.15
C GLY A 9 14.70 -1.47 -7.71
N LEU A 10 13.75 -2.08 -6.99
CA LEU A 10 12.33 -1.97 -7.32
C LEU A 10 11.73 -0.76 -6.58
N TYR A 11 11.14 0.18 -7.33
CA TYR A 11 10.57 1.43 -6.85
C TYR A 11 9.04 1.40 -7.00
N GLN A 12 8.32 1.83 -5.98
CA GLN A 12 6.92 2.22 -6.12
C GLN A 12 6.61 3.39 -5.18
N PRO A 13 5.93 4.46 -5.64
CA PRO A 13 5.63 5.60 -4.81
C PRO A 13 4.41 5.36 -3.91
N PHE A 14 4.48 5.89 -2.69
CA PHE A 14 3.37 6.29 -1.82
C PHE A 14 3.29 7.82 -1.93
N THR A 15 2.38 8.34 -2.76
CA THR A 15 2.29 9.79 -3.03
C THR A 15 0.95 10.34 -2.55
N PRO A 16 0.95 11.35 -1.66
CA PRO A 16 -0.20 12.16 -1.32
C PRO A 16 -0.16 13.53 -2.03
N GLN A 17 -1.24 13.87 -2.73
CA GLN A 17 -1.56 15.16 -3.33
C GLN A 17 -3.08 15.28 -3.53
N GLY A 18 -3.61 16.50 -3.55
CA GLY A 18 -4.98 16.79 -3.12
C GLY A 18 -6.17 16.30 -3.95
N TRP A 19 -7.19 15.86 -3.21
CA TRP A 19 -8.58 15.66 -3.64
C TRP A 19 -9.12 16.86 -4.47
N PRO A 20 -9.90 16.68 -5.57
CA PRO A 20 -10.56 15.46 -6.07
C PRO A 20 -9.79 14.73 -7.18
N TYR A 21 -8.48 14.93 -7.31
CA TYR A 21 -7.69 14.35 -8.39
C TYR A 21 -6.88 13.14 -7.87
N ASN A 22 -7.19 11.96 -8.44
CA ASN A 22 -6.35 10.77 -8.67
C ASN A 22 -5.37 10.26 -7.60
N ASP A 23 -5.46 10.67 -6.35
CA ASP A 23 -4.50 10.25 -5.34
C ASP A 23 -5.07 9.18 -4.43
N SER A 24 -4.32 8.09 -4.37
CA SER A 24 -4.58 7.02 -3.44
C SER A 24 -4.14 7.48 -2.04
N PRO A 25 -4.98 7.32 -1.00
CA PRO A 25 -4.57 7.56 0.38
C PRO A 25 -3.31 6.77 0.76
N THR A 26 -2.54 7.33 1.67
CA THR A 26 -1.39 6.69 2.33
C THR A 26 -1.83 5.47 3.14
N PHE A 27 -0.90 4.55 3.40
CA PHE A 27 -1.23 3.38 4.21
C PHE A 27 -1.60 3.78 5.65
N HIS A 28 -0.93 4.81 6.18
CA HIS A 28 -1.28 5.45 7.45
C HIS A 28 -2.73 5.98 7.49
N GLU A 29 -3.21 6.64 6.44
CA GLU A 29 -4.61 7.11 6.37
C GLU A 29 -5.60 5.95 6.26
N LEU A 30 -5.24 4.91 5.54
CA LEU A 30 -6.07 3.72 5.37
C LEU A 30 -6.27 2.98 6.69
N VAL A 31 -5.26 2.96 7.56
CA VAL A 31 -5.21 2.13 8.77
C VAL A 31 -5.48 2.94 10.06
N ASP A 32 -4.85 4.10 10.20
CA ASP A 32 -4.74 4.81 11.49
C ASP A 32 -5.59 6.08 11.57
N THR A 33 -5.53 6.95 10.57
CA THR A 33 -6.02 8.34 10.71
C THR A 33 -7.31 8.66 9.96
N GLY A 34 -7.63 7.87 8.92
CA GLY A 34 -8.75 8.13 8.03
C GLY A 34 -8.34 8.92 6.78
N LEU A 35 -9.17 8.86 5.74
CA LEU A 35 -8.90 9.52 4.45
C LEU A 35 -8.82 11.05 4.63
N THR A 36 -7.76 11.69 4.14
CA THR A 36 -7.62 13.15 4.17
C THR A 36 -7.75 13.80 2.78
N ASP A 37 -8.05 15.10 2.79
CA ASP A 37 -8.03 15.94 1.58
C ASP A 37 -6.60 16.48 1.29
N GLY A 38 -6.47 17.30 0.24
CA GLY A 38 -5.19 17.94 -0.09
C GLY A 38 -4.62 18.89 0.96
N ASN A 39 -5.40 19.21 2.00
CA ASN A 39 -4.99 20.05 3.12
C ASN A 39 -4.74 19.22 4.39
N LEU A 40 -4.64 17.89 4.27
CA LEU A 40 -4.47 16.95 5.38
C LEU A 40 -5.61 16.98 6.41
N SER A 41 -6.79 17.45 6.00
CA SER A 41 -7.99 17.42 6.83
C SER A 41 -8.70 16.09 6.63
N VAL A 42 -9.03 15.39 7.74
CA VAL A 42 -9.77 14.12 7.67
C VAL A 42 -11.16 14.36 7.11
N ILE A 43 -11.46 13.73 5.98
CA ILE A 43 -12.75 13.81 5.26
C ILE A 43 -13.48 12.48 5.19
N GLY A 44 -12.80 11.36 5.49
CA GLY A 44 -13.38 10.03 5.41
C GLY A 44 -12.86 9.09 6.50
N PRO A 45 -13.53 7.94 6.68
CA PRO A 45 -13.13 6.95 7.66
C PRO A 45 -11.84 6.23 7.24
N THR A 46 -11.23 5.48 8.15
CA THR A 46 -10.23 4.47 7.77
C THR A 46 -10.86 3.42 6.87
N ALA A 47 -10.08 2.75 6.03
CA ALA A 47 -10.60 1.86 5.00
C ALA A 47 -10.03 0.43 5.08
N VAL A 48 -8.93 0.23 5.82
CA VAL A 48 -8.31 -1.09 6.04
C VAL A 48 -8.18 -1.32 7.55
N ALA A 49 -8.50 -2.53 8.00
CA ALA A 49 -8.24 -2.90 9.39
C ALA A 49 -6.73 -3.00 9.65
N ALA A 50 -6.26 -2.48 10.79
CA ALA A 50 -4.89 -2.69 11.24
C ALA A 50 -4.57 -4.20 11.30
N PRO A 51 -3.48 -4.66 10.67
CA PRO A 51 -3.10 -6.05 10.70
C PRO A 51 -2.62 -6.41 12.12
N ARG A 52 -3.41 -7.22 12.82
CA ARG A 52 -3.07 -7.75 14.15
C ARG A 52 -2.17 -9.00 14.10
N ASN A 53 -2.05 -9.66 12.94
CA ASN A 53 -1.19 -10.79 12.59
C ASN A 53 -1.14 -10.87 11.05
N ARG A 54 -0.04 -11.35 10.43
CA ARG A 54 0.16 -11.52 8.96
C ARG A 54 -0.88 -12.43 8.26
N GLY A 55 -2.15 -12.05 8.29
CA GLY A 55 -3.30 -12.87 7.95
C GLY A 55 -4.66 -12.19 8.13
N ASN A 56 -4.71 -11.03 8.78
CA ASN A 56 -5.89 -10.14 8.79
C ASN A 56 -5.68 -8.83 8.02
N ASP A 57 -4.56 -8.73 7.28
CA ASP A 57 -4.01 -7.60 6.52
C ASP A 57 -4.85 -7.18 5.29
N GLN A 58 -6.03 -7.77 5.14
CA GLN A 58 -6.78 -7.87 3.88
C GLN A 58 -8.29 -7.67 4.10
N GLN A 59 -8.66 -6.95 5.16
CA GLN A 59 -10.05 -6.66 5.48
C GLN A 59 -10.34 -5.17 5.30
N GLY A 60 -11.20 -4.89 4.32
CA GLY A 60 -11.81 -3.57 4.19
C GLY A 60 -12.78 -3.32 5.34
N ILE A 61 -12.81 -2.07 5.84
CA ILE A 61 -13.68 -1.63 6.93
C ILE A 61 -14.46 -0.38 6.51
N ASN A 62 -15.44 0.03 7.32
CA ASN A 62 -16.20 1.27 7.12
C ASN A 62 -16.85 1.39 5.72
N GLY A 63 -17.37 0.27 5.22
CA GLY A 63 -18.04 0.18 3.91
C GLY A 63 -17.10 -0.06 2.74
N PHE A 64 -15.78 -0.06 2.96
CA PHE A 64 -14.83 -0.53 1.95
C PHE A 64 -14.78 -2.05 1.92
N THR A 65 -14.79 -2.61 0.72
CA THR A 65 -14.47 -4.02 0.47
C THR A 65 -13.06 -4.12 -0.09
N TRP A 66 -12.27 -5.07 0.42
CA TRP A 66 -10.93 -5.37 -0.08
C TRP A 66 -10.96 -6.39 -1.20
N TYR A 67 -10.14 -6.16 -2.22
CA TYR A 67 -10.02 -7.00 -3.39
C TYR A 67 -8.55 -7.20 -3.78
N TRP A 68 -8.29 -8.35 -4.41
CA TRP A 68 -6.98 -8.70 -4.91
C TRP A 68 -7.00 -8.94 -6.42
N ASN A 69 -6.09 -8.31 -7.15
CA ASN A 69 -5.82 -8.62 -8.54
C ASN A 69 -4.61 -9.56 -8.63
N GLY A 70 -4.88 -10.85 -8.84
CA GLY A 70 -3.85 -11.89 -8.95
C GLY A 70 -2.79 -11.60 -10.02
N PRO A 71 -3.16 -11.36 -11.29
CA PRO A 71 -2.21 -11.03 -12.34
C PRO A 71 -1.35 -9.78 -12.06
N ALA A 72 -1.91 -8.77 -11.38
CA ALA A 72 -1.18 -7.54 -11.07
C ALA A 72 -0.35 -7.61 -9.79
N GLY A 73 -0.63 -8.57 -8.90
CA GLY A 73 -0.01 -8.60 -7.56
C GLY A 73 -0.32 -7.35 -6.75
N ALA A 74 -1.59 -6.91 -6.78
CA ALA A 74 -2.01 -5.63 -6.23
C ALA A 74 -3.39 -5.68 -5.57
N ALA A 75 -3.50 -5.00 -4.43
CA ALA A 75 -4.74 -4.80 -3.70
C ALA A 75 -5.46 -3.52 -4.14
N TRP A 76 -6.79 -3.51 -3.97
CA TRP A 76 -7.62 -2.32 -4.10
C TRP A 76 -8.84 -2.40 -3.18
N LEU A 77 -9.40 -1.25 -2.85
CA LEU A 77 -10.60 -1.10 -2.05
C LEU A 77 -11.70 -0.44 -2.87
N TYR A 78 -12.95 -0.78 -2.56
CA TYR A 78 -14.10 -0.08 -3.12
C TYR A 78 -15.20 0.10 -2.09
N ASN A 79 -15.74 1.32 -2.01
CA ASN A 79 -16.92 1.68 -1.23
C ASN A 79 -17.96 2.30 -2.18
N PRO A 80 -19.09 1.62 -2.47
CA PRO A 80 -20.06 2.10 -3.44
C PRO A 80 -20.91 3.29 -2.95
N THR A 81 -20.93 3.59 -1.64
CA THR A 81 -21.79 4.62 -1.07
C THR A 81 -21.05 5.89 -0.69
N LEU A 82 -19.75 5.81 -0.41
CA LEU A 82 -18.92 6.97 -0.15
C LEU A 82 -18.71 7.75 -1.45
N ASP A 83 -19.01 9.06 -1.45
CA ASP A 83 -18.85 9.99 -2.59
C ASP A 83 -19.41 9.51 -3.94
N GLY A 84 -20.46 8.69 -3.91
CA GLY A 84 -21.05 8.11 -5.13
C GLY A 84 -20.22 6.98 -5.76
N GLY A 85 -19.22 6.47 -5.05
CA GLY A 85 -18.35 5.37 -5.45
C GLY A 85 -16.88 5.74 -5.28
N THR A 86 -16.24 5.28 -4.20
CA THR A 86 -14.81 5.50 -3.93
C THR A 86 -14.03 4.24 -4.24
N PHE A 87 -13.10 4.33 -5.20
CA PHE A 87 -12.11 3.30 -5.50
C PHE A 87 -10.73 3.75 -5.01
N ILE A 88 -9.98 2.84 -4.38
CA ILE A 88 -8.62 3.10 -3.89
C ILE A 88 -7.70 1.96 -4.35
N SER A 89 -6.66 2.29 -5.13
CA SER A 89 -5.55 1.37 -5.41
C SER A 89 -4.41 1.69 -4.47
N TYR A 90 -3.90 0.73 -3.72
CA TYR A 90 -2.88 1.01 -2.70
C TYR A 90 -1.88 -0.14 -2.60
N MET A 91 -0.83 0.07 -1.80
CA MET A 91 0.12 -0.99 -1.46
C MET A 91 -0.28 -1.63 -0.14
N ASP A 92 -0.48 -2.94 -0.12
CA ASP A 92 -0.66 -3.71 1.10
C ASP A 92 0.59 -4.53 1.45
N SER A 93 0.66 -5.02 2.68
CA SER A 93 1.77 -5.86 3.16
C SER A 93 2.01 -7.05 2.25
N ARG A 94 0.95 -7.70 1.76
CA ARG A 94 1.02 -8.83 0.83
C ARG A 94 1.77 -8.47 -0.46
N ALA A 95 1.38 -7.39 -1.11
CA ALA A 95 2.01 -6.92 -2.34
C ALA A 95 3.48 -6.53 -2.13
N VAL A 96 3.85 -6.05 -0.95
CA VAL A 96 5.25 -5.79 -0.57
C VAL A 96 6.03 -7.09 -0.38
N VAL A 97 5.47 -8.10 0.29
CA VAL A 97 6.11 -9.42 0.46
C VAL A 97 6.37 -10.08 -0.89
N GLU A 98 5.38 -10.07 -1.80
CA GLU A 98 5.54 -10.64 -3.15
C GLU A 98 6.66 -9.91 -3.94
N ARG A 99 6.80 -8.59 -3.76
CA ARG A 99 7.88 -7.79 -4.35
C ARG A 99 9.24 -8.08 -3.72
N ALA A 100 9.32 -8.28 -2.40
CA ALA A 100 10.55 -8.68 -1.72
C ALA A 100 11.04 -10.04 -2.24
N GLN A 101 10.13 -10.99 -2.38
CA GLN A 101 10.43 -12.31 -2.97
C GLN A 101 10.89 -12.19 -4.43
N LEU A 102 10.26 -11.31 -5.22
CA LEU A 102 10.66 -11.06 -6.60
C LEU A 102 12.06 -10.46 -6.71
N VAL A 103 12.37 -9.46 -5.87
CA VAL A 103 13.70 -8.83 -5.79
C VAL A 103 14.77 -9.87 -5.46
N ASN A 104 14.51 -10.71 -4.46
CA ASN A 104 15.43 -11.79 -4.07
C ASN A 104 15.59 -12.81 -5.20
N GLY A 105 14.48 -13.30 -5.77
CA GLY A 105 14.48 -14.30 -6.84
C GLY A 105 15.11 -13.82 -8.15
N ARG A 106 15.20 -12.50 -8.36
CA ARG A 106 15.85 -11.89 -9.53
C ARG A 106 17.26 -11.34 -9.23
N HIS A 107 17.77 -11.52 -8.02
CA HIS A 107 19.05 -10.96 -7.58
C HIS A 107 19.14 -9.45 -7.84
N LEU A 108 18.04 -8.74 -7.57
CA LEU A 108 17.99 -7.29 -7.58
C LEU A 108 18.63 -6.74 -6.31
N ARG A 109 19.04 -5.47 -6.33
CA ARG A 109 19.81 -4.88 -5.22
C ARG A 109 18.99 -4.67 -3.94
N GLY A 110 17.68 -4.56 -4.08
CA GLY A 110 16.79 -4.33 -2.96
C GLY A 110 15.48 -3.68 -3.37
N LEU A 111 14.67 -3.37 -2.36
CA LEU A 111 13.45 -2.59 -2.46
C LEU A 111 13.72 -1.15 -2.04
N TRP A 112 12.90 -0.24 -2.56
CA TRP A 112 12.88 1.15 -2.12
C TRP A 112 11.43 1.63 -2.02
N ALA A 113 11.17 2.49 -1.04
CA ALA A 113 9.87 3.03 -0.73
C ALA A 113 9.95 4.56 -0.60
N TRP A 114 8.89 5.25 -1.04
CA TRP A 114 8.68 6.67 -0.81
C TRP A 114 7.30 6.88 -0.24
N GLU A 115 7.10 7.43 0.94
CA GLU A 115 8.12 7.65 1.97
C GLU A 115 7.69 7.06 3.29
N VAL A 116 8.64 6.93 4.21
CA VAL A 116 8.51 6.09 5.40
C VAL A 116 7.40 6.58 6.34
N SER A 117 7.13 7.89 6.39
CA SER A 117 6.06 8.44 7.25
C SER A 117 4.64 8.16 6.76
N GLN A 118 4.49 7.50 5.61
CA GLN A 118 3.20 7.05 5.08
C GLN A 118 2.91 5.58 5.39
N ASP A 119 3.87 4.89 6.00
CA ASP A 119 3.59 3.61 6.63
C ASP A 119 2.69 3.82 7.85
N ASP A 120 2.00 2.78 8.26
CA ASP A 120 1.17 2.84 9.44
C ASP A 120 2.02 2.94 10.72
N ASN A 121 1.39 3.22 11.86
CA ASN A 121 2.08 3.34 13.14
C ASN A 121 2.84 2.07 13.56
N ALA A 122 2.45 0.88 13.06
CA ALA A 122 3.14 -0.38 13.32
C ALA A 122 4.34 -0.63 12.40
N ASN A 123 4.51 0.14 11.32
CA ASN A 123 5.52 -0.03 10.28
C ASN A 123 5.33 -1.33 9.47
N ASP A 124 4.10 -1.70 9.17
CA ASP A 124 3.75 -2.97 8.53
C ASP A 124 4.34 -3.10 7.12
N LEU A 125 4.38 -2.01 6.33
CA LEU A 125 4.96 -2.08 4.99
C LEU A 125 6.48 -2.20 5.05
N ILE A 126 7.14 -1.48 5.97
CA ILE A 126 8.57 -1.62 6.21
C ILE A 126 8.91 -3.02 6.72
N GLU A 127 8.12 -3.59 7.65
CA GLU A 127 8.32 -4.97 8.11
C GLU A 127 8.16 -5.94 6.93
N ALA A 128 7.15 -5.75 6.08
CA ALA A 128 6.92 -6.57 4.90
C ALA A 128 8.10 -6.53 3.91
N MET A 129 8.80 -5.39 3.77
CA MET A 129 10.01 -5.29 2.94
C MET A 129 11.14 -6.20 3.42
N THR A 130 11.22 -6.47 4.73
CA THR A 130 12.26 -7.32 5.34
C THR A 130 11.94 -8.81 5.32
N SER A 131 10.69 -9.17 5.00
CA SER A 131 10.17 -10.55 5.12
C SER A 131 10.62 -11.52 4.01
N GLY A 132 11.61 -11.15 3.18
CA GLY A 132 12.19 -12.05 2.19
C GLY A 132 12.82 -13.29 2.86
N PRO A 133 12.86 -14.46 2.18
CA PRO A 133 13.54 -15.61 2.74
C PRO A 133 15.03 -15.28 2.93
N GLY A 134 15.51 -15.44 4.17
CA GLY A 134 16.93 -15.34 4.53
C GLY A 134 17.75 -16.51 4.00
#